data_AF-A0A1G1SZH7-F1
#
_entry.id   AF-A0A1G1SZH7-F1
#
_cell.length_a   1.000
_cell.length_b   1.000
_cell.length_c   1.000
_cell.angle_alpha   90.00
_cell.angle_beta   90.00
_cell.angle_gamma   90.00
#
_symmetry.space_group_name_H-M   'P 1'
#
loop_
_entity.id
_entity.type
_entity.pdbx_description
1 polymer ?
#
loop_
_entity_poly.entity_id
_entity_poly.type
_entity_poly.pdbx_seq_one_letter_code
_entity_poly.pdbx_strand_id
1 'polypeptide(L)'
;MAVPEEWQARAFDLCLGLLLAPAEPVGIRVYALTAATRLAGAYPELAAELLVAIENVLSTTTSAALYSRAARETPKLCAVTRDVLPG
;
A
#
# COMPACT_ATOMS: atom_id res chain seq x y z
N MET A 1 -15.92 7.89 -3.89
CA MET A 1 -15.72 8.12 -5.33
C MET A 1 -14.55 7.24 -5.75
N ALA A 2 -14.75 6.33 -6.71
CA ALA A 2 -13.69 5.47 -7.21
C ALA A 2 -12.79 6.28 -8.16
N VAL A 3 -11.49 5.97 -8.17
CA VAL A 3 -10.55 6.53 -9.16
C VAL A 3 -10.92 5.89 -10.52
N PRO A 4 -11.10 6.67 -11.59
CA PRO A 4 -11.38 6.11 -12.91
C PRO A 4 -10.25 5.17 -13.36
N GLU A 5 -10.58 4.07 -14.03
CA GLU A 5 -9.65 2.99 -14.37
C GLU A 5 -8.38 3.47 -15.07
N GLU A 6 -8.54 4.38 -16.04
CA GLU A 6 -7.44 5.02 -16.79
C GLU A 6 -6.42 5.77 -15.91
N TRP A 7 -6.80 6.15 -14.68
CA TRP A 7 -5.94 6.84 -13.72
C TRP A 7 -5.47 5.94 -12.58
N GLN A 8 -5.98 4.71 -12.45
CA GLN A 8 -5.70 3.87 -11.29
C GLN A 8 -4.23 3.49 -11.19
N ALA A 9 -3.60 3.09 -12.30
CA ALA A 9 -2.17 2.77 -12.32
C ALA A 9 -1.32 3.97 -11.86
N ARG A 10 -1.54 5.14 -12.47
CA ARG A 10 -0.80 6.36 -12.12
C ARG A 10 -1.05 6.82 -10.68
N ALA A 11 -2.28 6.65 -10.18
CA ALA A 11 -2.62 6.97 -8.80
C ALA A 11 -1.92 6.01 -7.82
N PHE A 12 -1.82 4.73 -8.18
CA PHE A 12 -1.11 3.73 -7.39
C PHE A 12 0.38 4.06 -7.32
N ASP A 13 1.02 4.30 -8.46
CA ASP A 13 2.45 4.67 -8.53
C ASP A 13 2.77 5.90 -7.68
N LEU A 14 1.91 6.92 -7.75
CA LEU A 14 2.06 8.13 -6.93
C LEU A 14 1.97 7.81 -5.44
N CYS A 15 0.97 7.02 -5.02
CA CYS A 15 0.83 6.62 -3.63
C CYS A 15 2.02 5.77 -3.16
N LEU A 16 2.52 4.88 -4.00
CA LEU A 16 3.67 4.05 -3.70
C LEU A 16 4.93 4.89 -3.51
N GLY A 17 5.18 5.85 -4.41
CA GLY A 17 6.28 6.81 -4.29
C GLY A 17 6.21 7.64 -3.01
N LEU A 18 5.03 8.17 -2.67
CA LEU A 18 4.82 8.93 -1.43
C LEU A 18 5.04 8.07 -0.18
N LEU A 19 4.61 6.80 -0.18
CA LEU A 19 4.82 5.88 0.94
C LEU A 19 6.30 5.58 1.16
N LEU A 20 7.05 5.35 0.08
CA LEU A 20 8.46 4.97 0.12
C LEU A 20 9.39 6.17 0.42
N ALA A 21 8.96 7.41 0.15
CA ALA A 21 9.76 8.59 0.41
C ALA A 21 9.88 8.87 1.94
N PRO A 22 11.07 8.70 2.55
CA PRO A 22 11.22 8.91 3.99
C PRO A 22 11.14 10.38 4.40
N ALA A 23 11.35 11.31 3.45
CA ALA A 23 11.24 12.75 3.65
C ALA A 23 9.78 13.23 3.72
N GLU A 24 8.82 12.42 3.28
CA GLU A 24 7.40 12.79 3.34
C GLU A 24 6.88 12.77 4.78
N PRO A 25 6.00 13.72 5.16
CA PRO A 25 5.38 13.69 6.47
C PRO A 25 4.66 12.36 6.72
N VAL A 26 4.78 11.81 7.93
CA VAL A 26 4.17 10.53 8.32
C VAL A 26 2.68 10.46 7.97
N GLY A 27 1.94 11.57 8.12
CA GLY A 27 0.53 11.65 7.74
C GLY A 27 0.26 11.40 6.26
N ILE A 28 1.11 11.93 5.37
CA ILE A 28 1.04 11.71 3.93
C ILE A 28 1.32 10.24 3.61
N ARG A 29 2.35 9.67 4.23
CA ARG A 29 2.73 8.27 4.04
C ARG A 29 1.63 7.29 4.49
N VAL A 30 1.02 7.56 5.64
CA VAL A 30 -0.13 6.78 6.17
C VAL A 30 -1.35 6.88 5.25
N TYR A 31 -1.61 8.08 4.71
CA TYR A 31 -2.68 8.28 3.74
C TYR A 31 -2.40 7.53 2.45
N ALA A 32 -1.18 7.66 1.91
CA ALA A 32 -0.73 7.00 0.70
C ALA A 32 -0.83 5.48 0.81
N LEU A 33 -0.44 4.89 1.94
CA LEU A 33 -0.66 3.47 2.23
C LEU A 33 -2.14 3.09 2.15
N THR A 34 -3.02 3.86 2.79
CA THR A 34 -4.47 3.58 2.75
C THR A 34 -5.05 3.71 1.34
N ALA A 35 -4.58 4.69 0.56
CA ALA A 35 -5.02 4.91 -0.82
C ALA A 35 -4.53 3.80 -1.75
N ALA A 36 -3.24 3.44 -1.67
CA ALA A 36 -2.64 2.34 -2.42
C ALA A 36 -3.33 1.01 -2.10
N THR A 37 -3.67 0.72 -0.84
CA THR A 37 -4.40 -0.50 -0.47
C THR A 37 -5.78 -0.59 -1.13
N ARG A 38 -6.48 0.53 -1.29
CA ARG A 38 -7.79 0.54 -1.97
C ARG A 38 -7.65 0.28 -3.47
N LEU A 39 -6.62 0.86 -4.09
CA LEU A 39 -6.33 0.68 -5.52
C LEU A 39 -5.87 -0.77 -5.79
N ALA A 40 -4.98 -1.31 -4.96
CA ALA A 40 -4.52 -2.69 -5.04
C ALA A 40 -5.60 -3.73 -4.73
N GLY A 41 -6.73 -3.34 -4.12
CA GLY A 41 -7.78 -4.25 -3.69
C GLY A 41 -8.42 -5.07 -4.83
N ALA A 42 -8.30 -4.62 -6.08
CA ALA A 42 -8.80 -5.32 -7.26
C ALA A 42 -7.72 -6.07 -8.05
N TYR A 43 -6.45 -5.93 -7.68
CA TYR A 43 -5.30 -6.36 -8.48
C TYR A 43 -4.27 -7.07 -7.58
N PRO A 44 -4.26 -8.41 -7.55
CA PRO A 44 -3.37 -9.21 -6.70
C PRO A 44 -1.88 -8.89 -6.87
N GLU A 45 -1.44 -8.56 -8.09
CA GLU A 45 -0.09 -8.12 -8.41
C GLU A 45 0.28 -6.81 -7.71
N LEU A 46 -0.62 -5.83 -7.69
CA LEU A 46 -0.41 -4.56 -6.99
C LEU A 46 -0.46 -4.76 -5.47
N ALA A 47 -1.27 -5.71 -4.99
CA ALA A 47 -1.30 -6.07 -3.58
C ALA A 47 0.03 -6.70 -3.13
N ALA A 48 0.62 -7.58 -3.94
CA ALA A 48 1.92 -8.17 -3.68
C ALA A 48 3.04 -7.11 -3.68
N GLU A 49 3.03 -6.20 -4.66
CA GLU A 49 3.98 -5.09 -4.73
C GLU A 49 3.88 -4.18 -3.49
N LEU A 50 2.66 -3.82 -3.08
CA LEU A 50 2.45 -2.97 -1.92
C LEU A 50 2.88 -3.66 -0.62
N LEU A 51 2.72 -4.97 -0.49
CA LEU A 51 3.22 -5.73 0.67
C LEU A 51 4.75 -5.62 0.81
N VAL A 52 5.48 -5.74 -0.29
CA VAL A 52 6.94 -5.56 -0.31
C VAL A 52 7.32 -4.13 0.07
N ALA A 53 6.59 -3.13 -0.44
CA ALA A 53 6.82 -1.73 -0.09
C ALA A 53 6.55 -1.45 1.40
N ILE A 54 5.49 -2.04 1.99
CA ILE A 54 5.21 -1.94 3.42
C ILE A 54 6.37 -2.51 4.23
N GLU A 55 6.88 -3.69 3.89
CA GLU A 55 8.01 -4.31 4.58
C GLU A 55 9.26 -3.40 4.55
N ASN A 56 9.58 -2.84 3.38
CA ASN A 56 10.69 -1.89 3.23
C ASN A 56 10.51 -0.61 4.07
N VAL A 57 9.29 -0.11 4.18
CA VAL A 57 9.01 1.06 5.04
C VAL A 57 9.15 0.71 6.52
N LEU A 58 8.63 -0.45 6.93
CA LEU A 58 8.67 -0.87 8.34
C LEU A 58 10.05 -1.28 8.82
N SER A 59 10.95 -1.69 7.93
CA SER A 59 12.34 -2.00 8.29
C SER A 59 13.20 -0.75 8.54
N THR A 60 12.76 0.41 8.06
CA THR A 60 13.53 1.67 8.11
C THR A 60 12.89 2.75 9.00
N THR A 61 11.61 2.64 9.33
CA THR A 61 10.89 3.65 10.13
C THR A 61 10.73 3.24 11.59
N THR A 62 10.73 4.23 12.49
CA THR A 62 10.36 4.06 13.91
C THR A 62 8.96 4.60 14.23
N SER A 63 8.20 5.02 13.21
CA SER A 63 6.89 5.65 13.39
C SER A 63 5.80 4.65 13.78
N ALA A 64 5.30 4.75 15.01
CA ALA A 64 4.17 3.96 15.49
C ALA A 64 2.91 4.09 14.61
N ALA A 65 2.70 5.26 14.00
CA ALA A 65 1.55 5.49 13.10
C ALA A 65 1.64 4.65 11.81
N LEU A 66 2.85 4.47 11.26
CA LEU A 66 3.07 3.62 10.10
C LEU A 66 2.89 2.14 10.46
N TYR A 67 3.42 1.68 11.59
CA TYR A 67 3.20 0.31 12.08
C TYR A 67 1.71 0.02 12.30
N SER A 68 1.01 0.90 13.01
CA SER A 68 -0.43 0.75 13.27
C SER A 68 -1.24 0.72 11.97
N ARG A 69 -0.89 1.57 11.00
CA ARG A 69 -1.57 1.55 9.70
C ARG A 69 -1.28 0.28 8.92
N ALA A 70 -0.01 -0.13 8.84
CA ALA A 70 0.38 -1.36 8.14
C ALA A 70 -0.35 -2.58 8.72
N ALA A 71 -0.39 -2.72 10.04
CA ALA A 71 -1.11 -3.81 10.71
C ALA A 71 -2.61 -3.86 10.34
N ARG A 72 -3.23 -2.71 10.02
CA ARG A 72 -4.63 -2.61 9.60
C ARG A 72 -4.84 -2.92 8.12
N GLU A 73 -3.91 -2.54 7.25
CA GLU A 73 -4.05 -2.66 5.80
C GLU A 73 -3.49 -3.99 5.24
N THR A 74 -2.41 -4.52 5.80
CA THR A 74 -1.77 -5.79 5.39
C THR A 74 -2.75 -6.97 5.30
N PRO A 75 -3.66 -7.21 6.27
CA PRO A 75 -4.62 -8.32 6.16
C PRO A 75 -5.53 -8.24 4.93
N LYS A 76 -5.85 -7.03 4.47
CA LYS A 76 -6.68 -6.81 3.28
C LYS A 76 -5.91 -7.19 2.02
N LEU A 77 -4.64 -6.80 1.95
CA LEU A 77 -3.75 -7.15 0.83
C LEU A 77 -3.51 -8.65 0.76
N CYS A 78 -3.27 -9.29 1.91
CA CYS A 78 -3.11 -10.75 1.97
C CYS A 78 -4.37 -11.51 1.55
N ALA A 79 -5.56 -10.95 1.79
CA ALA A 79 -6.80 -11.57 1.32
C ALA A 79 -6.88 -11.57 -0.21
N VAL A 80 -6.41 -10.51 -0.87
CA VAL A 80 -6.41 -10.37 -2.33
C VAL A 80 -5.35 -11.27 -2.99
N THR A 81 -4.18 -11.43 -2.37
CA THR A 81 -3.09 -12.26 -2.94
C THR A 81 -3.33 -13.77 -2.82
N ARG A 82 -4.17 -14.22 -1.88
CA ARG A 82 -4.52 -15.64 -1.72
C ARG A 82 -5.31 -16.22 -2.88
N ASP A 83 -5.97 -15.39 -3.68
CA ASP A 83 -6.71 -15.85 -4.87
C ASP A 83 -5.80 -16.17 -6.07
N VAL A 84 -4.48 -15.92 -5.99
CA VAL A 84 -3.53 -16.06 -7.13
C VAL A 84 -2.38 -17.04 -6.89
N LEU A 85 -2.12 -17.48 -5.66
CA LEU A 85 -1.11 -18.50 -5.39
C LEU A 85 -1.77 -19.88 -5.19
N PRO A 86 -1.55 -20.87 -6.08
CA PRO A 86 -1.91 -22.25 -5.77
C PRO A 86 -1.09 -22.68 -4.54
N GLY A 87 -1.77 -23.38 -3.63
CA GLY A 87 -1.15 -23.94 -2.42
C GLY A 87 -0.03 -24.93 -2.69
#